data_AF-A0A7X2TEH8-F1
#
_entry.id   AF-A0A7X2TEH8-F1
#
_cell.length_a   1.000
_cell.length_b   1.000
_cell.length_c   1.000
_cell.angle_alpha   90.00
_cell.angle_beta   90.00
_cell.angle_gamma   90.00
#
_symmetry.space_group_name_H-M   'P 1'
#
loop_
_entity.id
_entity.type
_entity.pdbx_description
1 polymer ?
#
loop_
_entity_poly.entity_id
_entity_poly.type
_entity_poly.pdbx_seq_one_letter_code
_entity_poly.pdbx_strand_id
1 'polypeptide(L)' 'MTRYNEGEYRYKNAYVAIFNYFGDLTVLADKLGGTVVENTICLTDLSGQEITDLMERNGLDYNYGNTPEEAQRSE' A
#
# COMPACT_ATOMS: atom_id res chain seq x y z
N MET A 1 -4.78 19.99 -20.27
CA MET A 1 -4.07 18.99 -19.46
C MET A 1 -4.68 19.05 -18.06
N THR A 2 -5.75 18.30 -17.82
CA THR A 2 -6.43 18.30 -16.52
C THR A 2 -5.50 17.57 -15.54
N ARG A 3 -4.92 18.29 -14.57
CA ARG A 3 -4.22 17.67 -13.45
C ARG A 3 -5.29 16.92 -12.67
N TYR A 4 -5.31 15.59 -12.76
CA TYR A 4 -6.05 14.77 -11.82
C TYR A 4 -5.42 15.04 -10.44
N ASN A 5 -6.19 15.56 -9.50
CA ASN A 5 -5.74 15.67 -8.12
C ASN A 5 -5.62 14.23 -7.60
N GLU A 6 -4.40 13.71 -7.52
CA GLU A 6 -4.12 12.36 -6.99
C GLU A 6 -4.70 12.13 -5.58
N GLY A 7 -5.00 13.20 -4.84
CA GLY A 7 -5.70 13.15 -3.55
C GLY A 7 -7.17 12.75 -3.59
N GLU A 8 -7.84 12.74 -4.75
CA GLU A 8 -9.26 12.35 -4.86
C GLU A 8 -9.47 10.91 -5.36
N TYR A 9 -8.45 10.30 -5.98
CA TYR A 9 -8.56 8.93 -6.47
C TYR A 9 -8.41 7.94 -5.31
N ARG A 10 -9.48 7.18 -5.05
CA ARG A 10 -9.49 6.11 -4.05
C ARG A 10 -9.25 4.77 -4.74
N TYR A 11 -8.23 4.07 -4.30
CA TYR A 11 -7.95 2.72 -4.75
C TYR A 11 -9.02 1.79 -4.21
N LYS A 12 -9.75 1.11 -5.10
CA LYS A 12 -10.64 0.02 -4.68
C LYS A 12 -9.84 -1.08 -3.98
N ASN A 13 -8.67 -1.40 -4.54
CA ASN A 13 -7.64 -2.22 -3.94
C ASN A 13 -6.29 -1.57 -4.28
N ALA A 14 -5.51 -1.22 -3.26
CA ALA A 14 -4.11 -0.86 -3.38
C ALA A 14 -3.28 -2.00 -2.78
N TYR A 15 -2.31 -2.48 -3.54
CA TYR A 15 -1.38 -3.50 -3.07
C TYR A 15 -0.09 -2.81 -2.66
N VAL A 16 0.40 -3.11 -1.46
CA VAL A 16 1.58 -2.47 -0.88
C VAL A 16 2.65 -3.52 -0.64
N ALA A 17 3.80 -3.36 -1.29
CA ALA A 17 5.00 -4.12 -0.98
C ALA A 17 5.78 -3.37 0.10
N ILE A 18 6.24 -4.09 1.13
CA ILE A 18 6.99 -3.52 2.25
C ILE A 18 8.40 -4.07 2.23
N PHE A 19 9.41 -3.20 2.12
CA PHE A 19 10.80 -3.60 1.89
C PHE A 19 11.63 -3.74 3.16
N ASN A 20 11.23 -3.06 4.24
CA ASN A 20 11.98 -3.04 5.49
C ASN A 20 11.34 -3.86 6.63
N TYR A 21 10.38 -4.73 6.33
CA TYR A 21 9.70 -5.56 7.32
C TYR A 21 10.00 -7.05 7.12
N PHE A 22 10.63 -7.65 8.13
CA PHE A 22 11.09 -9.05 8.11
C PHE A 22 10.25 -9.98 9.01
N GLY A 23 9.12 -9.48 9.52
CA GLY A 23 8.20 -10.24 10.38
C GLY A 23 7.10 -10.96 9.60
N ASP A 24 6.09 -11.47 10.32
CA ASP A 24 4.90 -12.05 9.70
C ASP A 24 4.05 -10.95 9.05
N LEU A 25 3.88 -11.03 7.73
CA LEU A 25 3.14 -10.07 6.94
C LEU A 25 1.64 -10.06 7.28
N THR A 26 1.10 -11.18 7.77
CA THR A 26 -0.30 -11.28 8.22
C THR A 26 -0.55 -10.41 9.44
N VAL A 27 0.37 -10.47 10.42
CA VAL A 27 0.32 -9.62 11.62
C VAL A 27 0.42 -8.13 11.26
N LEU A 28 1.26 -7.81 10.28
CA LEU A 28 1.36 -6.43 9.79
C LEU A 28 0.09 -5.99 9.07
N ALA A 29 -0.48 -6.84 8.21
CA ALA A 29 -1.73 -6.56 7.52
C ALA A 29 -2.88 -6.31 8.51
N ASP A 30 -3.02 -7.13 9.54
CA ASP A 30 -4.02 -6.93 10.60
C ASP A 30 -3.84 -5.59 11.32
N LYS A 31 -2.59 -5.22 11.65
CA LYS A 31 -2.26 -3.92 12.26
C LYS A 31 -2.63 -2.74 11.36
N LEU A 32 -2.45 -2.88 10.05
CA LEU A 32 -2.70 -1.84 9.05
C LEU A 32 -4.15 -1.84 8.55
N GLY A 33 -4.99 -2.79 8.96
CA GLY A 33 -6.37 -2.92 8.50
C GLY A 33 -6.50 -3.45 7.07
N GLY A 34 -5.53 -4.25 6.62
CA GLY A 34 -5.49 -4.86 5.29
C GLY A 34 -5.53 -6.38 5.32
N THR A 35 -5.32 -6.99 4.16
CA THR A 35 -5.17 -8.45 4.01
C THR A 35 -3.94 -8.78 3.19
N VAL A 36 -3.36 -9.98 3.36
CA VAL A 36 -2.20 -10.40 2.57
C VAL A 36 -2.66 -10.99 1.24
N VAL A 37 -2.12 -10.48 0.13
CA VAL A 37 -2.31 -11.02 -1.23
C VAL A 37 -0.95 -11.07 -1.92
N GLU A 38 -0.51 -12.26 -2.33
CA GLU A 38 0.73 -12.45 -3.12
C GLU A 38 1.95 -11.69 -2.57
N ASN A 39 2.21 -11.82 -1.25
CA ASN A 39 3.28 -11.13 -0.51
C ASN A 39 3.17 -9.59 -0.45
N THR A 40 1.99 -9.04 -0.71
CA THR A 40 1.67 -7.62 -0.53
C THR A 40 0.53 -7.44 0.47
N ILE A 41 0.41 -6.25 1.04
CA ILE A 41 -0.75 -5.87 1.86
C ILE A 41 -1.76 -5.18 0.95
N CYS A 42 -2.95 -5.76 0.83
CA CYS A 42 -4.08 -5.17 0.13
C CYS A 42 -4.86 -4.27 1.09
N LEU A 43 -4.90 -2.97 0.77
CA LEU A 43 -5.68 -1.95 1.44
C LEU A 43 -6.81 -1.51 0.50
N THR A 44 -8.02 -1.33 1.04
CA THR A 44 -9.20 -1.02 0.24
C THR A 44 -9.78 0.33 0.58
N ASP A 45 -10.30 1.02 -0.43
CA ASP A 45 -10.97 2.31 -0.28
C ASP A 45 -10.10 3.33 0.45
N LEU A 46 -8.83 3.45 0.05
CA LEU A 46 -7.91 4.50 0.52
C LEU A 46 -7.39 5.30 -0.67
N SER A 47 -7.18 6.60 -0.47
CA SER A 47 -6.42 7.45 -1.39
C SER A 47 -4.91 7.18 -1.29
N GLY A 48 -4.15 7.62 -2.29
CA GLY A 48 -2.68 7.55 -2.26
C GLY A 48 -2.11 8.24 -1.01
N GLN A 49 -2.64 9.40 -0.63
CA GLN A 49 -2.20 10.11 0.57
C GLN A 49 -2.49 9.35 1.86
N GLU A 50 -3.66 8.70 1.99
CA GLU A 50 -3.97 7.88 3.18
C GLU A 50 -3.03 6.68 3.30
N ILE A 51 -2.64 6.07 2.17
CA ILE A 51 -1.65 4.98 2.14
C ILE A 51 -0.28 5.52 2.58
N THR A 52 0.16 6.65 2.01
CA THR A 52 1.44 7.28 2.38
C THR A 52 1.50 7.62 3.86
N ASP A 53 0.49 8.31 4.38
CA ASP A 53 0.38 8.64 5.81
C ASP A 53 0.44 7.38 6.69
N LEU A 54 -0.25 6.31 6.30
CA LEU A 54 -0.28 5.05 7.03
C LEU A 54 1.10 4.39 7.08
N MET A 55 1.84 4.38 5.97
CA MET A 55 3.18 3.79 5.90
C MET A 55 4.19 4.61 6.69
N GLU A 56 4.19 5.93 6.52
CA GLU A 56 5.11 6.84 7.24
C GLU A 56 4.91 6.78 8.75
N ARG A 57 3.66 6.77 9.23
CA ARG A 57 3.35 6.63 10.68
C ARG A 57 3.82 5.30 11.27
N ASN A 58 4.01 4.28 10.43
CA ASN A 58 4.53 2.97 10.84
C ASN A 58 6.03 2.79 10.52
N GLY A 59 6.69 3.78 9.93
CA GLY A 59 8.12 3.72 9.57
C GLY A 59 8.42 2.66 8.51
N LEU A 60 7.48 2.40 7.59
CA LEU A 60 7.60 1.38 6.56
C LEU A 60 8.16 1.98 5.27
N ASP A 61 9.13 1.28 4.69
CA ASP A 61 9.61 1.52 3.34
C ASP A 61 8.75 0.68 2.37
N TYR A 62 8.19 1.32 1.35
CA TYR A 62 7.10 0.74 0.58
C TYR A 62 7.06 1.22 -0.86
N ASN A 63 6.47 0.38 -1.71
CA ASN A 63 5.87 0.79 -2.96
C ASN A 63 4.43 0.27 -3.01
N TYR A 64 3.56 0.92 -3.79
CA TYR A 64 2.19 0.47 -3.97
C TYR A 64 1.69 0.63 -5.40
N GLY A 65 0.73 -0.22 -5.77
CA GLY A 65 0.16 -0.26 -7.12
C GLY A 65 -1.25 -0.83 -7.14
N ASN A 66 -1.83 -0.92 -8.35
CA ASN A 66 -3.15 -1.50 -8.57
C ASN A 66 -3.12 -3.03 -8.66
N THR A 67 -1.93 -3.63 -8.72
CA THR A 67 -1.71 -5.08 -8.66
C THR A 67 -0.52 -5.43 -7.74
N PRO A 68 -0.44 -6.66 -7.20
CA PRO A 68 0.73 -7.10 -6.44
C PRO A 68 2.04 -6.99 -7.22
N GLU A 69 2.01 -7.30 -8.53
CA GLU A 69 3.16 -7.21 -9.41
C GLU A 69 3.66 -5.76 -9.55
N GLU A 70 2.75 -4.80 -9.75
CA GLU A 70 3.09 -3.37 -9.79
C GLU A 70 3.73 -2.90 -8.48
N ALA A 71 3.16 -3.29 -7.34
CA ALA A 71 3.66 -2.91 -6.03
C ALA A 71 5.06 -3.45 -5.74
N GLN A 72 5.39 -4.63 -6.26
CA GLN A 72 6.71 -5.25 -6.06
C GLN A 72 7.79 -4.72 -7.01
N ARG A 73 7.42 -3.97 -8.05
CA ARG A 73 8.41 -3.31 -8.91
C ARG A 73 9.06 -2.17 -8.14
N SER A 74 10.30 -2.35 -7.73
CA SER A 74 11.16 -1.23 -7.34
C SER A 74 11.77 -0.66 -8.62
N GLU A 75 11.45 0.58 -8.97
CA GLU A 75 12.27 1.35 -9.93
C GLU A 75 13.62 1.76 -9.31
#